data_AF-A0A6A1WNX2-F1
#
_entry.id   AF-A0A6A1WNX2-F1
#
_cell.length_a   1.000
_cell.length_b   1.000
_cell.length_c   1.000
_cell.angle_alpha   90.00
_cell.angle_beta   90.00
_cell.angle_gamma   90.00
#
_symmetry.space_group_name_H-M   'P 1'
#
loop_
_entity.id
_entity.type
_entity.pdbx_description
1 polymer ?
#
loop_
_entity_poly.entity_id
_entity_poly.type
_entity_poly.pdbx_seq_one_letter_code
_entity_poly.pdbx_strand_id
1 'polypeptide(L)'
;MLYNQTFNLDQVAFASEGIKDAQQTMSALKSANQELKGMMKTVKIQDIDNLQDEMMDLMDVSTEIQETLGRSYSVPDDIDEEDLMGELDALEADMGMETESDGVPSYLQPDNLTDLDSELNLPSAPTGHSAVPAGRSHAQAEDELGLPTVPRASLRD
;
A
#
# COMPACT_ATOMS: atom_id res chain seq x y z
N MET A 1 -22.10 66.24 -19.17
CA MET A 1 -21.64 66.52 -17.78
C MET A 1 -21.91 65.36 -16.83
N LEU A 2 -23.11 64.76 -16.81
CA LEU A 2 -23.40 63.60 -15.92
C LEU A 2 -22.59 62.34 -16.25
N TYR A 3 -22.37 62.05 -17.54
CA TYR A 3 -21.63 60.88 -18.02
C TYR A 3 -20.15 60.84 -17.59
N ASN A 4 -19.53 62.00 -17.40
CA ASN A 4 -18.15 62.10 -16.93
C ASN A 4 -18.08 61.93 -15.39
N GLN A 5 -19.14 62.32 -14.70
CA GLN A 5 -19.26 62.16 -13.25
C GLN A 5 -19.52 60.70 -12.85
N THR A 6 -20.33 59.98 -13.62
CA THR A 6 -20.55 58.53 -13.44
C THR A 6 -19.28 57.73 -13.73
N PHE A 7 -18.53 58.09 -14.78
CA PHE A 7 -17.26 57.44 -15.11
C PHE A 7 -16.21 57.60 -14.00
N ASN A 8 -16.07 58.80 -13.42
CA ASN A 8 -15.14 59.01 -12.31
C ASN A 8 -15.58 58.25 -11.04
N LEU A 9 -16.88 58.12 -10.79
CA LEU A 9 -17.40 57.31 -9.67
C LEU A 9 -17.16 55.81 -9.88
N ASP A 10 -17.39 55.27 -11.07
CA ASP A 10 -17.12 53.86 -11.39
C ASP A 10 -15.63 53.53 -11.28
N GLN A 11 -14.75 54.44 -11.71
CA GLN A 11 -13.30 54.28 -11.56
C GLN A 11 -12.87 54.19 -10.09
N VAL A 12 -13.45 55.04 -9.22
CA VAL A 12 -13.18 55.01 -7.77
C VAL A 12 -13.78 53.77 -7.12
N ALA A 13 -14.97 53.35 -7.52
CA ALA A 13 -15.60 52.13 -7.03
C ALA A 13 -14.76 50.88 -7.38
N PHE A 14 -14.32 50.77 -8.63
CA PHE A 14 -13.45 49.68 -9.08
C PHE A 14 -12.11 49.66 -8.34
N ALA A 15 -11.48 50.84 -8.16
CA ALA A 15 -10.25 50.94 -7.38
C ALA A 15 -10.47 50.56 -5.90
N SER A 16 -11.60 50.95 -5.31
CA SER A 16 -11.94 50.60 -3.93
C SER A 16 -12.19 49.10 -3.76
N GLU A 17 -12.82 48.46 -4.73
CA GLU A 17 -13.05 47.01 -4.74
C GLU A 17 -11.72 46.26 -4.87
N GLY A 18 -10.85 46.68 -5.79
CA GLY A 18 -9.50 46.12 -5.93
C GLY A 18 -8.64 46.27 -4.66
N ILE A 19 -8.75 47.40 -3.95
CA ILE A 19 -8.06 47.58 -2.66
C ILE A 19 -8.63 46.64 -1.59
N LYS A 20 -9.95 46.42 -1.58
CA LYS A 20 -10.62 45.52 -0.64
C LYS A 20 -10.22 44.05 -0.87
N ASP A 21 -10.14 43.64 -2.14
CA ASP A 21 -9.69 42.30 -2.52
C ASP A 21 -8.21 42.09 -2.16
N ALA A 22 -7.36 43.11 -2.37
CA ALA A 22 -5.97 43.08 -1.95
C ALA A 22 -5.84 42.97 -0.42
N GLN A 23 -6.69 43.67 0.34
CA GLN A 23 -6.72 43.58 1.80
C GLN A 23 -7.14 42.19 2.30
N GLN A 24 -8.14 41.58 1.66
CA GLN A 24 -8.58 40.23 1.98
C GLN A 24 -7.49 39.19 1.67
N THR A 25 -6.84 39.33 0.51
CA THR A 25 -5.70 38.49 0.11
C THR A 25 -4.53 38.62 1.10
N MET A 26 -4.19 39.85 1.51
CA MET A 26 -3.15 40.09 2.51
C MET A 26 -3.48 39.44 3.86
N SER A 27 -4.74 39.51 4.28
CA SER A 27 -5.20 38.89 5.53
C SER A 27 -5.11 37.38 5.47
N ALA A 28 -5.52 36.77 4.35
CA ALA A 28 -5.38 35.34 4.11
C ALA A 28 -3.90 34.90 4.11
N LEU A 29 -3.02 35.64 3.42
CA LEU A 29 -1.58 35.37 3.42
C LEU A 29 -0.96 35.50 4.81
N LYS A 30 -1.41 36.46 5.63
CA LYS A 30 -0.93 36.63 7.00
C LYS A 30 -1.35 35.46 7.89
N SER A 31 -2.59 34.98 7.74
CA SER A 31 -3.09 33.79 8.44
C SER A 31 -2.30 32.54 8.02
N ALA A 32 -2.13 32.33 6.72
CA ALA A 32 -1.34 31.21 6.19
C ALA A 32 0.12 31.25 6.67
N ASN A 33 0.72 32.44 6.80
CA ASN A 33 2.08 32.57 7.34
C ASN A 33 2.17 32.23 8.84
N GLN A 34 1.14 32.57 9.63
CA GLN A 34 1.06 32.18 11.04
C GLN A 34 0.91 30.67 11.20
N GLU A 35 0.06 30.05 10.39
CA GLU A 35 -0.12 28.60 10.35
C GLU A 35 1.16 27.90 9.91
N LEU A 36 1.82 28.38 8.84
CA LEU A 36 3.10 27.84 8.37
C LEU A 36 4.18 27.95 9.45
N LYS A 37 4.24 29.07 10.19
CA LYS A 37 5.15 29.20 11.34
C LYS A 37 4.79 28.26 12.50
N GLY A 38 3.51 27.95 12.69
CA GLY A 38 3.04 26.94 13.64
C GLY A 38 3.50 25.55 13.22
N MET A 39 3.20 25.15 11.99
CA MET A 39 3.65 23.88 11.41
C MET A 39 5.17 23.75 11.46
N MET A 40 5.92 24.79 11.11
CA MET A 40 7.39 24.76 11.13
C MET A 40 8.00 24.66 12.54
N LYS A 41 7.24 25.01 13.59
CA LYS A 41 7.62 24.73 14.98
C LYS A 41 7.19 23.33 15.43
N THR A 42 6.10 22.81 14.88
CA THR A 42 5.54 21.49 15.19
C THR A 42 6.22 20.36 14.41
N VAL A 43 6.79 20.63 13.25
CA VAL A 43 7.77 19.75 12.59
C VAL A 43 8.99 19.74 13.51
N LYS A 44 8.97 18.80 14.45
CA LYS A 44 10.04 18.64 15.41
C LYS A 44 11.21 18.09 14.61
N ILE A 45 12.36 18.74 14.70
CA ILE A 45 13.62 18.21 14.16
C ILE A 45 13.88 16.78 14.69
N GLN A 46 13.35 16.45 15.87
CA GLN A 46 13.34 15.10 16.43
C GLN A 46 12.67 14.07 15.51
N ASP A 47 11.63 14.45 14.77
CA ASP A 47 10.96 13.58 13.81
C ASP A 47 11.79 13.44 12.52
N ILE A 48 12.70 14.38 12.23
CA ILE A 48 13.67 14.27 11.12
C ILE A 48 14.78 13.27 11.48
N ASP A 49 15.26 13.30 12.71
CA ASP A 49 16.23 12.30 13.21
C ASP A 49 15.59 10.90 13.19
N ASN A 50 14.35 10.77 13.69
CA ASN A 50 13.60 9.50 13.61
C ASN A 50 13.34 9.04 12.17
N LEU A 51 13.04 9.96 11.24
CA LEU A 51 12.83 9.61 9.83
C LEU A 51 14.14 9.13 9.17
N GLN A 52 15.28 9.71 9.54
CA GLN A 52 16.58 9.28 9.05
C GLN A 52 16.92 7.88 9.58
N ASP A 53 16.66 7.62 10.87
CA ASP A 53 16.82 6.30 11.48
C ASP A 53 15.88 5.27 10.82
N GLU A 54 14.60 5.60 10.60
CA GLU A 54 13.65 4.72 9.89
C GLU A 54 14.05 4.46 8.43
N MET A 55 14.62 5.43 7.72
CA MET A 55 15.12 5.21 6.35
C MET A 55 16.35 4.30 6.32
N MET A 56 17.21 4.38 7.35
CA MET A 56 18.36 3.50 7.51
C MET A 56 17.88 2.06 7.79
N ASP A 57 16.96 1.89 8.73
CA ASP A 57 16.33 0.61 9.05
C ASP A 57 15.61 0.01 7.82
N LEU A 58 14.93 0.83 7.02
CA LEU A 58 14.22 0.36 5.82
C LEU A 58 15.18 -0.10 4.70
N MET A 59 16.34 0.55 4.55
CA MET A 59 17.39 0.11 3.63
C MET A 59 18.01 -1.21 4.08
N ASP A 60 18.23 -1.38 5.38
CA ASP A 60 18.76 -2.61 5.97
C ASP A 60 17.75 -3.77 5.80
N VAL A 61 16.47 -3.54 6.09
CA VAL A 61 15.40 -4.52 5.87
C VAL A 61 15.23 -4.84 4.37
N SER A 62 15.37 -3.86 3.48
CA SER A 62 15.35 -4.09 2.03
C SER A 62 16.51 -4.99 1.58
N THR A 63 17.69 -4.80 2.17
CA THR A 63 18.88 -5.62 1.89
C THR A 63 18.69 -7.04 2.45
N GLU A 64 18.18 -7.18 3.67
CA GLU A 64 17.87 -8.47 4.30
C GLU A 64 16.78 -9.22 3.51
N ILE A 65 15.76 -8.52 3.01
CA ILE A 65 14.74 -9.10 2.11
C ILE A 65 15.38 -9.53 0.79
N GLN A 66 16.25 -8.72 0.18
CA GLN A 66 16.92 -9.08 -1.06
C GLN A 66 17.93 -10.22 -0.89
N GLU A 67 18.49 -10.41 0.31
CA GLU A 67 19.38 -11.53 0.63
C GLU A 67 18.58 -12.81 0.95
N THR A 68 17.45 -12.68 1.66
CA THR A 68 16.55 -13.80 1.98
C THR A 68 15.72 -14.26 0.78
N LEU A 69 15.28 -13.32 -0.05
CA LEU A 69 14.53 -13.56 -1.29
C LEU A 69 15.47 -13.71 -2.49
N GLY A 70 16.71 -13.25 -2.35
CA GLY A 70 17.85 -13.58 -3.21
C GLY A 70 18.17 -15.03 -3.00
N ARG A 71 17.35 -15.88 -3.61
CA ARG A 71 17.62 -17.29 -3.82
C ARG A 71 18.91 -17.40 -4.64
N SER A 72 20.05 -17.18 -4.01
CA SER A 72 21.31 -17.78 -4.40
C SER A 72 21.13 -19.24 -4.04
N TYR A 73 20.47 -20.00 -4.92
CA TYR A 73 20.77 -21.42 -4.99
C TYR A 73 22.28 -21.46 -5.11
N SER A 74 22.94 -22.02 -4.10
CA SER A 74 24.40 -22.12 -4.02
C SER A 74 24.88 -23.10 -5.10
N VAL A 75 24.62 -22.77 -6.36
CA VAL A 75 25.07 -23.48 -7.54
C VAL A 75 26.57 -23.25 -7.60
N PRO A 76 27.39 -24.29 -7.37
CA PRO A 76 28.83 -24.15 -7.43
C PRO A 76 29.25 -23.62 -8.80
N ASP A 77 30.20 -22.68 -8.85
CA ASP A 77 30.71 -22.12 -10.11
C ASP A 77 31.36 -23.20 -11.02
N ASP A 78 31.73 -24.35 -10.44
CA ASP A 78 32.35 -25.50 -11.11
C ASP A 78 31.34 -26.59 -11.52
N ILE A 79 30.03 -26.31 -11.52
CA ILE A 79 29.04 -27.28 -12.00
C ILE A 79 29.16 -27.46 -13.52
N ASP A 80 29.21 -28.71 -13.98
CA ASP A 80 29.25 -29.01 -15.41
C ASP A 80 27.83 -28.95 -15.98
N GLU A 81 27.52 -27.86 -16.68
CA GLU A 81 26.22 -27.69 -17.34
C GLU A 81 25.97 -28.73 -18.43
N GLU A 82 27.02 -29.25 -19.09
CA GLU A 82 26.86 -30.27 -20.14
C GLU A 82 26.47 -31.63 -19.55
N ASP A 83 27.07 -32.01 -18.42
CA ASP A 83 26.70 -33.23 -17.69
C ASP A 83 25.27 -33.13 -17.15
N LEU A 84 24.91 -31.99 -16.56
CA LEU A 84 23.55 -31.75 -16.06
C LEU A 84 22.49 -31.77 -17.16
N MET A 85 22.79 -31.19 -18.33
CA MET A 85 21.90 -31.28 -19.50
C MET A 85 21.78 -32.73 -19.99
N GLY A 86 22.86 -33.49 -19.99
CA GLY A 86 22.83 -34.92 -20.33
C GLY A 86 21.99 -35.75 -19.36
N GLU A 87 22.08 -35.47 -18.06
CA GLU A 87 21.20 -36.09 -17.05
C GLU A 87 19.73 -35.68 -17.22
N LEU A 88 19.46 -34.41 -17.58
CA LEU A 88 18.09 -33.93 -17.83
C LEU A 88 17.47 -34.60 -19.06
N ASP A 89 18.22 -34.74 -20.15
CA ASP A 89 17.78 -35.45 -21.35
C ASP A 89 17.53 -36.93 -21.06
N ALA A 90 18.37 -37.54 -20.21
CA ALA A 90 18.16 -38.92 -19.76
C ALA A 90 16.90 -39.06 -18.89
N LEU A 91 16.62 -38.09 -18.03
CA LEU A 91 15.40 -38.02 -17.23
C LEU A 91 14.16 -37.77 -18.11
N GLU A 92 14.26 -36.91 -19.13
CA GLU A 92 13.20 -36.72 -20.13
C GLU A 92 12.94 -38.02 -20.89
N ALA A 93 13.99 -38.78 -21.22
CA ALA A 93 13.83 -40.09 -21.84
C ALA A 93 13.18 -41.12 -20.88
N ASP A 94 13.55 -41.12 -19.59
CA ASP A 94 12.96 -42.01 -18.57
C ASP A 94 11.48 -41.68 -18.30
N MET A 95 11.18 -40.39 -18.09
CA MET A 95 9.81 -39.89 -17.97
C MET A 95 9.03 -40.06 -19.26
N GLY A 96 9.64 -39.85 -20.42
CA GLY A 96 9.03 -40.06 -21.73
C GLY A 96 8.65 -41.52 -21.95
N MET A 97 9.47 -42.46 -21.45
CA MET A 97 9.15 -43.89 -21.45
C MET A 97 8.02 -44.24 -20.46
N GLU A 98 7.88 -43.54 -19.34
CA GLU A 98 6.68 -43.66 -18.46
C GLU A 98 5.44 -42.92 -19.02
N THR A 99 5.62 -41.82 -19.75
CA THR A 99 4.57 -40.94 -20.29
C THR A 99 4.05 -41.38 -21.68
N GLU A 100 4.61 -42.43 -22.27
CA GLU A 100 3.98 -43.13 -23.42
C GLU A 100 2.58 -43.68 -23.07
N SER A 101 2.24 -43.74 -21.78
CA SER A 101 0.86 -43.63 -21.30
C SER A 101 0.52 -42.15 -21.18
N ASP A 102 -0.22 -41.59 -22.15
CA ASP A 102 -0.80 -40.22 -22.35
C ASP A 102 -1.39 -39.51 -21.10
N GLY A 103 -0.70 -39.61 -19.98
CA GLY A 103 -1.14 -39.30 -18.65
C GLY A 103 -0.54 -37.98 -18.24
N VAL A 104 -1.38 -36.96 -18.16
CA VAL A 104 -1.04 -35.74 -17.45
C VAL A 104 -0.49 -36.10 -16.06
N PRO A 105 0.59 -35.43 -15.60
CA PRO A 105 1.15 -35.67 -14.27
C PRO A 105 0.09 -35.67 -13.18
N SER A 106 0.26 -36.48 -12.13
CA SER A 106 -0.74 -36.67 -11.06
C SER A 106 -1.24 -35.36 -10.41
N TYR A 107 -0.41 -34.30 -10.43
CA TYR A 107 -0.77 -32.97 -9.93
C TYR A 107 -1.63 -32.11 -10.89
N LEU A 108 -1.76 -32.52 -12.17
CA LEU A 108 -2.63 -31.89 -13.19
C LEU A 108 -3.88 -32.72 -13.50
N GLN A 109 -4.03 -33.89 -12.87
CA GLN A 109 -5.18 -34.75 -13.05
C GLN A 109 -6.41 -34.13 -12.36
N PRO A 110 -7.50 -33.83 -13.11
CA PRO A 110 -8.68 -33.18 -12.53
C PRO A 110 -9.40 -34.07 -11.51
N ASP A 111 -9.25 -35.39 -11.63
CA ASP A 111 -9.92 -36.35 -10.75
C ASP A 111 -9.29 -36.41 -9.34
N ASN A 112 -8.02 -35.99 -9.19
CA ASN A 112 -7.30 -35.98 -7.91
C ASN A 112 -7.71 -34.79 -7.01
N LEU A 113 -8.45 -33.81 -7.55
CA LEU A 113 -8.99 -32.69 -6.76
C LEU A 113 -10.07 -33.15 -5.78
N THR A 114 -10.78 -34.24 -6.10
CA THR A 114 -11.90 -34.74 -5.28
C THR A 114 -11.40 -35.49 -4.03
N ASP A 115 -10.22 -36.10 -4.10
CA ASP A 115 -9.60 -36.83 -2.97
C ASP A 115 -8.73 -35.90 -2.10
N LEU A 116 -8.21 -34.81 -2.67
CA LEU A 116 -7.34 -33.88 -1.95
C LEU A 116 -8.05 -33.20 -0.76
N ASP A 117 -9.33 -32.86 -0.93
CA ASP A 117 -10.17 -32.26 0.12
C ASP A 117 -10.46 -33.23 1.28
N SER A 118 -10.40 -34.55 1.02
CA SER A 118 -10.66 -35.59 2.02
C SER A 118 -9.41 -36.00 2.82
N GLU A 119 -8.23 -35.86 2.20
CA GLU A 119 -6.93 -36.21 2.80
C GLU A 119 -6.30 -35.03 3.55
N LEU A 120 -6.57 -33.79 3.10
CA LEU A 120 -6.23 -32.56 3.80
C LEU A 120 -7.18 -32.36 4.98
N ASN A 121 -6.86 -32.97 6.11
CA ASN A 121 -7.50 -32.70 7.40
C ASN A 121 -7.06 -31.32 7.94
N LEU A 122 -7.27 -30.29 7.12
CA LEU A 122 -6.98 -28.90 7.45
C LEU A 122 -8.00 -28.45 8.50
N PRO A 123 -7.56 -27.83 9.60
CA PRO A 123 -8.50 -27.22 10.53
C PRO A 123 -9.33 -26.19 9.76
N SER A 124 -10.63 -26.11 10.04
CA SER A 124 -11.49 -25.09 9.44
C SER A 124 -10.81 -23.74 9.61
N ALA A 125 -10.54 -23.06 8.48
CA ALA A 125 -10.08 -21.68 8.50
C ALA A 125 -11.02 -20.91 9.44
N PRO A 126 -10.49 -20.08 10.37
CA PRO A 126 -11.29 -19.41 11.37
C PRO A 126 -12.28 -18.51 10.65
N THR A 127 -13.47 -19.03 10.41
CA THR A 127 -14.59 -18.27 9.90
C THR A 127 -15.03 -17.44 11.09
N GLY A 128 -14.69 -16.15 11.06
CA GLY A 128 -15.16 -15.15 11.99
C GLY A 128 -16.66 -14.92 11.88
N HIS A 129 -17.47 -15.98 11.97
CA HIS A 129 -18.83 -15.84 12.46
C HIS A 129 -18.69 -15.54 13.95
N SER A 130 -18.63 -14.25 14.27
CA SER A 130 -19.01 -13.77 15.59
C SER A 130 -20.43 -14.28 15.84
N ALA A 131 -20.54 -15.42 16.52
CA ALA A 131 -21.72 -15.78 17.26
C ALA A 131 -21.94 -14.64 18.24
N VAL A 132 -22.89 -13.77 17.90
CA VAL A 132 -23.32 -12.64 18.70
C VAL A 132 -23.61 -13.13 20.12
N PRO A 133 -22.82 -12.74 21.14
CA PRO A 133 -23.29 -12.83 22.50
C PRO A 133 -24.28 -11.69 22.68
N ALA A 134 -25.49 -12.01 23.13
CA ALA A 134 -26.47 -11.01 23.54
C ALA A 134 -25.85 -10.10 24.62
N GLY A 135 -25.51 -8.85 24.28
CA GLY A 135 -25.08 -7.87 25.28
C GLY A 135 -24.10 -6.77 24.90
N ARG A 136 -23.70 -6.57 23.63
CA ARG A 136 -22.84 -5.42 23.27
C ARG A 136 -23.37 -4.66 22.06
N SER A 137 -24.02 -3.55 22.35
CA SER A 137 -24.36 -2.48 21.41
C SER A 137 -23.10 -1.74 20.98
N HIS A 138 -22.40 -2.24 19.95
CA HIS A 138 -21.61 -1.35 19.09
C HIS A 138 -21.49 -1.96 17.69
N ALA A 139 -22.24 -1.42 16.73
CA ALA A 139 -22.08 -1.70 15.32
C ALA A 139 -20.72 -1.12 14.88
N GLN A 140 -19.76 -1.99 14.58
CA GLN A 140 -18.47 -1.60 14.02
C GLN A 140 -18.67 -1.46 12.51
N ALA A 141 -18.49 -0.25 11.97
CA ALA A 141 -18.59 -0.02 10.53
C ALA A 141 -17.37 -0.66 9.84
N GLU A 142 -17.63 -1.46 8.81
CA GLU A 142 -16.63 -2.04 7.91
C GLU A 142 -16.55 -1.17 6.64
N ASP A 143 -15.37 -0.99 6.06
CA ASP A 143 -15.21 -0.22 4.81
C ASP A 143 -15.57 -1.06 3.56
N GLU A 144 -15.49 -0.44 2.36
CA GLU A 144 -15.81 -1.10 1.09
C GLU A 144 -14.86 -2.26 0.71
N LEU A 145 -13.79 -2.48 1.47
CA LEU A 145 -12.87 -3.60 1.36
C LEU A 145 -13.04 -4.62 2.49
N GLY A 146 -14.10 -4.49 3.31
CA GLY A 146 -14.42 -5.42 4.40
C GLY A 146 -13.46 -5.32 5.59
N LEU A 147 -12.69 -4.24 5.68
CA LEU A 147 -11.77 -4.01 6.78
C LEU A 147 -12.46 -3.18 7.88
N PRO A 148 -12.18 -3.47 9.17
CA PRO A 148 -12.76 -2.71 10.26
C PRO A 148 -12.29 -1.26 10.22
N THR A 149 -13.24 -0.31 10.18
CA THR A 149 -12.89 1.11 10.14
C THR A 149 -12.17 1.52 11.43
N VAL A 150 -11.02 2.17 11.29
CA VAL A 150 -10.29 2.72 12.43
C VAL A 150 -11.08 3.90 13.04
N PRO A 151 -11.20 3.98 14.38
CA PRO A 151 -11.96 5.05 15.01
C PRO A 151 -11.30 6.41 14.71
N ARG A 152 -12.07 7.33 14.11
CA ARG A 152 -11.62 8.71 13.87
C ARG A 152 -11.36 9.38 15.22
N ALA A 153 -10.11 9.68 15.52
CA ALA A 153 -9.73 10.41 16.73
C ALA A 153 -10.51 11.73 16.80
N SER A 154 -11.37 11.88 17.80
CA SER A 154 -12.02 13.16 18.08
C SER A 154 -10.95 14.13 18.57
N LEU A 155 -10.70 15.21 17.82
CA LEU A 155 -9.98 16.35 18.35
C LEU A 155 -10.77 16.86 19.57
N ARG A 156 -10.14 16.84 20.75
CA ARG A 156 -10.61 17.59 21.91
C ARG A 156 -10.13 19.03 21.72
N ASP A 157 -11.11 19.94 21.66
CA ASP A 157 -10.90 21.38 21.86
C ASP A 157 -10.17 21.69 23.18
#